data_AF-A0A3B9EUU7-F1
#
_entry.id   AF-A0A3B9EUU7-F1
#
_cell.length_a   1.000
_cell.length_b   1.000
_cell.length_c   1.000
_cell.angle_alpha   90.00
_cell.angle_beta   90.00
_cell.angle_gamma   90.00
#
_symmetry.space_group_name_H-M   'P 1'
#
loop_
_entity.id
_entity.type
_entity.pdbx_description
1 polymer ?
#
loop_
_entity_poly.entity_id
_entity_poly.type
_entity_poly.pdbx_seq_one_letter_code
_entity_poly.pdbx_strand_id
1 'polypeptide(L)' 'MEAEKINVPTMAEMMSAGKKPDVLFWVGCAGSFDDRAKKITKAFVKILDRAGVNFAVLGAEESCTGDPA' A
#
# COMPACT_ATOMS: atom_id res chain seq x y z
N MET A 1 -21.37 -5.40 3.04
CA MET A 1 -20.10 -5.45 2.27
C MET A 1 -19.01 -5.77 3.26
N GLU A 2 -18.60 -7.05 3.33
CA GLU A 2 -17.58 -7.53 4.26
C GLU A 2 -16.27 -6.77 4.05
N ALA A 3 -15.75 -6.21 5.14
CA ALA A 3 -14.40 -5.70 5.20
C ALA A 3 -13.45 -6.90 5.23
N GLU A 4 -13.19 -7.48 4.06
CA GLU A 4 -12.15 -8.47 3.85
C GLU A 4 -10.84 -7.87 4.37
N LYS A 5 -10.31 -8.43 5.47
CA LYS A 5 -9.07 -7.98 6.11
C LYS A 5 -7.90 -8.41 5.23
N ILE A 6 -7.57 -7.58 4.26
CA ILE A 6 -6.39 -7.77 3.42
C ILE A 6 -5.18 -7.33 4.24
N ASN A 7 -4.26 -8.26 4.47
CA ASN A 7 -3.03 -8.00 5.17
C ASN A 7 -2.06 -7.31 4.20
N VAL A 8 -1.88 -6.01 4.35
CA VAL A 8 -0.96 -5.20 3.53
C VAL A 8 0.34 -5.02 4.32
N PRO A 9 1.39 -5.79 4.03
CA PRO A 9 2.65 -5.65 4.76
C PRO A 9 3.34 -4.35 4.37
N THR A 10 3.98 -3.72 5.35
CA THR A 10 4.88 -2.60 5.08
C THR A 10 6.26 -3.10 4.62
N MET A 11 7.02 -2.22 3.98
CA MET A 11 8.42 -2.47 3.63
C MET A 11 9.24 -2.86 4.85
N ALA A 12 9.03 -2.15 5.97
CA ALA A 12 9.73 -2.42 7.21
C ALA A 12 9.42 -3.83 7.74
N GLU A 13 8.15 -4.27 7.68
CA GLU A 13 7.75 -5.62 8.07
C GLU A 13 8.35 -6.69 7.15
N MET A 14 8.32 -6.46 5.84
CA MET A 14 8.91 -7.39 4.86
C MET A 14 10.42 -7.52 5.05
N MET A 15 11.12 -6.40 5.21
CA MET A 15 12.56 -6.38 5.50
C MET A 15 12.89 -7.09 6.83
N SER A 16 12.10 -6.87 7.87
CA SER A 16 12.27 -7.54 9.18
C SER A 16 12.03 -9.05 9.09
N ALA A 17 11.14 -9.48 8.19
CA ALA A 17 10.91 -10.87 7.87
C ALA A 17 11.95 -11.47 6.89
N GLY A 18 12.95 -10.71 6.46
CA GLY A 18 13.94 -11.14 5.46
C GLY A 18 13.37 -11.31 4.06
N LYS A 19 12.16 -10.79 3.80
CA LYS A 19 11.46 -10.86 2.53
C LYS A 19 11.62 -9.54 1.77
N LYS A 20 11.83 -9.62 0.46
CA LYS A 20 11.84 -8.45 -0.44
C LYS A 20 10.55 -8.48 -1.26
N PRO A 21 9.77 -7.38 -1.30
CA PRO A 21 8.68 -7.25 -2.25
C PRO A 21 9.23 -7.22 -3.67
N ASP A 22 8.43 -7.75 -4.59
CA ASP A 22 8.61 -7.52 -6.03
C ASP A 22 8.12 -6.12 -6.42
N VAL A 23 7.09 -5.61 -5.71
CA VAL A 23 6.49 -4.30 -5.97
C VAL A 23 6.41 -3.47 -4.70
N LEU A 24 6.93 -2.25 -4.77
CA LEU A 24 6.69 -1.24 -3.75
C LEU A 24 5.52 -0.35 -4.19
N PHE A 25 4.39 -0.45 -3.50
CA PHE A 25 3.25 0.41 -3.72
C PHE A 25 3.36 1.68 -2.89
N TRP A 26 3.66 2.79 -3.55
CA TRP A 26 3.73 4.12 -2.93
C TRP A 26 2.35 4.79 -2.99
N VAL A 27 1.72 4.98 -1.83
CA VAL A 27 0.35 5.48 -1.69
C VAL A 27 0.30 7.01 -1.77
N GLY A 28 1.36 7.68 -1.32
CA GLY A 28 1.48 9.13 -1.21
C GLY A 28 0.52 9.75 -0.19
N CYS A 29 0.72 11.04 0.09
CA CYS A 29 -0.17 11.80 0.99
C CYS A 29 -1.61 11.88 0.43
N ALA A 30 -1.76 11.97 -0.90
CA ALA A 30 -3.06 12.02 -1.57
C ALA A 30 -3.89 10.73 -1.37
N GLY A 31 -3.26 9.56 -1.35
CA GLY A 31 -3.90 8.27 -1.05
C GLY A 31 -4.35 8.10 0.40
N SER A 32 -3.76 8.90 1.31
CA SER A 32 -4.01 8.84 2.76
C SER A 32 -5.01 9.92 3.23
N PHE A 33 -5.13 11.05 2.52
CA PHE A 33 -5.98 12.18 2.93
C PHE A 33 -7.36 12.21 2.28
N ASP A 34 -7.52 11.77 1.03
CA ASP A 34 -8.82 11.84 0.32
C ASP A 34 -9.58 10.49 0.40
N ASP A 35 -10.85 10.53 0.83
CA ASP A 35 -11.72 9.35 0.92
C ASP A 35 -11.94 8.64 -0.42
N ARG A 36 -11.84 9.34 -1.57
CA ARG A 36 -11.86 8.69 -2.89
C ARG A 36 -10.56 7.94 -3.14
N ALA A 37 -9.41 8.54 -2.82
CA ALA A 37 -8.12 7.90 -3.03
C ALA A 37 -7.97 6.65 -2.16
N LYS A 38 -8.47 6.66 -0.92
CA LYS A 38 -8.55 5.47 -0.06
C LYS A 38 -9.34 4.32 -0.70
N LYS A 39 -10.44 4.61 -1.41
CA LYS A 39 -11.24 3.57 -2.10
C LYS A 39 -10.47 2.98 -3.27
N ILE A 40 -9.78 3.82 -4.05
CA ILE A 40 -8.96 3.39 -5.18
C ILE A 40 -7.81 2.51 -4.68
N THR A 41 -7.07 2.96 -3.67
CA THR A 41 -5.97 2.21 -3.05
C THR A 41 -6.43 0.85 -2.53
N LYS A 42 -7.56 0.78 -1.83
CA LYS A 42 -8.12 -0.50 -1.35
C LYS A 42 -8.52 -1.43 -2.50
N ALA A 43 -9.07 -0.90 -3.59
CA ALA A 43 -9.40 -1.70 -4.76
C ALA A 43 -8.14 -2.21 -5.47
N PHE A 44 -7.09 -1.40 -5.53
CA PHE A 44 -5.81 -1.79 -6.13
C PHE A 44 -5.12 -2.90 -5.33
N VAL A 45 -5.06 -2.73 -4.01
CA VAL A 45 -4.55 -3.75 -3.07
C VAL A 45 -5.30 -5.08 -3.24
N LYS A 46 -6.64 -5.06 -3.39
CA LYS A 46 -7.44 -6.26 -3.68
C LYS A 46 -7.03 -6.97 -4.97
N ILE A 47 -6.74 -6.19 -6.01
CA ILE A 47 -6.33 -6.74 -7.30
C ILE A 47 -4.95 -7.38 -7.17
N LEU A 48 -4.01 -6.71 -6.51
CA LEU A 48 -2.65 -7.22 -6.30
C LEU A 48 -2.64 -8.50 -5.45
N ASP A 49 -3.42 -8.53 -4.38
CA ASP A 49 -3.60 -9.71 -3.52
C ASP A 49 -4.16 -10.91 -4.31
N ARG A 50 -5.24 -10.69 -5.07
CA ARG A 50 -5.82 -11.74 -5.93
C ARG A 50 -4.92 -12.16 -7.09
N ALA A 51 -4.08 -11.27 -7.56
CA ALA A 51 -3.09 -11.56 -8.59
C ALA A 51 -1.86 -12.30 -8.04
N GLY A 52 -1.76 -12.51 -6.71
CA GLY A 52 -0.62 -13.16 -6.08
C GLY A 52 0.68 -12.37 -6.19
N VAL A 53 0.58 -11.04 -6.34
CA VAL A 53 1.74 -10.16 -6.44
C VAL A 53 2.32 -9.95 -5.05
N ASN A 54 3.62 -10.14 -4.86
CA ASN A 54 4.28 -9.73 -3.62
C ASN A 54 4.50 -8.23 -3.63
N PHE A 55 3.59 -7.49 -2.99
CA PHE A 55 3.72 -6.04 -2.82
C PHE A 55 3.89 -5.67 -1.35
N ALA A 56 4.54 -4.53 -1.11
CA ALA A 56 4.56 -3.87 0.19
C ALA A 56 4.26 -2.38 0.01
N VAL A 57 3.82 -1.73 1.07
CA VAL A 57 3.68 -0.27 1.13
C VAL A 57 4.77 0.34 2.00
N LEU A 58 5.13 1.62 1.80
CA LEU A 58 6.08 2.26 2.73
C LEU A 58 5.44 2.47 4.12
N GLY A 59 4.12 2.64 4.20
CA GLY A 59 3.41 2.80 5.46
C GLY A 59 3.62 4.20 6.06
N ALA A 60 3.96 4.28 7.35
CA ALA A 60 4.17 5.56 8.04
C ALA A 60 5.46 6.30 7.63
N GLU A 61 6.35 5.66 6.88
CA GLU A 61 7.56 6.29 6.32
C GLU A 61 7.30 7.01 4.99
N GLU A 62 6.05 7.05 4.51
CA GLU A 62 5.67 7.90 3.39
C GLU A 62 5.71 9.37 3.81
N SER A 63 6.93 9.93 3.84
CA SER A 63 7.14 11.36 3.85
C SER A 63 6.45 11.95 2.63
N CYS A 64 5.49 12.84 2.88
CA CYS A 64 4.88 13.67 1.86
C CYS A 64 6.01 14.30 1.05
N THR A 65 6.28 13.76 -0.13
CA THR A 65 7.08 14.48 -1.10
C THR A 65 6.19 15.64 -1.48
N GLY A 66 6.51 16.83 -0.97
CA GLY A 66 5.77 18.06 -1.24
C GLY A 66 5.92 18.51 -2.68
N ASP A 67 5.67 17.60 -3.62
CA ASP A 67 5.59 17.87 -5.04
C ASP A 67 4.12 18.19 -5.37
N PRO A 68 3.83 19.41 -5.85
CA PRO A 68 2.49 19.82 -6.25
C PRO A 68 2.16 19.17 -7.61
N ALA A 69 1.69 17.92 -7.57
CA ALA A 69 1.05 17.26 -8.71
C ALA A 69 -0.48 17.48 -8.69
#